data_AF-A0A3P6E163-F1
#
_entry.id   AF-A0A3P6E163-F1
#
_cell.length_a   1.000
_cell.length_b   1.000
_cell.length_c   1.000
_cell.angle_alpha   90.00
_cell.angle_beta   90.00
_cell.angle_gamma   90.00
#
_symmetry.space_group_name_H-M   'P 1'
#
loop_
_entity.id
_entity.type
_entity.pdbx_description
1 polymer ?
#
loop_
_entity_poly.entity_id
_entity_poly.type
_entity_poly.pdbx_seq_one_letter_code
_entity_poly.pdbx_strand_id
1 'polypeptide(L)'
;GHKVEANSKIVICIYALGRMRSIWGEDALDFKPERWISDSGDLRHEPSYKFMAFNAGPRACLGKHVALMQIKIVAVEIIQKYDFEVTKGDKIKPVPSVILRMKHGLSVKVTKKI
;
A
#
# COMPACT_ATOMS: atom_id res chain seq x y z
N GLY A 1 -0.28 30.47 -3.65
CA GLY A 1 -0.91 29.67 -2.57
C GLY A 1 -2.40 29.94 -2.55
N HIS A 2 -3.16 29.16 -1.78
CA HIS A 2 -4.61 29.36 -1.62
C HIS A 2 -4.94 29.73 -0.17
N LYS A 3 -5.86 30.69 0.03
CA LYS A 3 -6.39 31.02 1.36
C LYS A 3 -7.32 29.89 1.80
N VAL A 4 -7.19 29.45 3.05
CA VAL A 4 -8.07 28.46 3.68
C VAL A 4 -8.63 29.08 4.95
N GLU A 5 -9.94 29.08 5.09
CA GLU A 5 -10.61 29.65 6.26
C GLU A 5 -10.49 28.71 7.46
N ALA A 6 -10.50 29.28 8.67
CA ALA A 6 -10.54 28.50 9.90
C ALA A 6 -11.74 27.52 9.89
N ASN A 7 -11.57 26.35 10.51
CA ASN A 7 -12.57 25.26 10.57
C ASN A 7 -12.89 24.57 9.23
N SER A 8 -12.18 24.91 8.14
CA SER A 8 -12.29 24.15 6.88
C SER A 8 -11.86 22.69 7.06
N LYS A 9 -12.64 21.77 6.51
CA LYS A 9 -12.26 20.34 6.46
C LYS A 9 -11.39 20.08 5.24
N ILE A 10 -10.16 19.62 5.47
CA ILE A 10 -9.24 19.22 4.40
C ILE A 10 -9.20 17.70 4.35
N VAL A 11 -9.44 17.13 3.16
CA VAL A 11 -9.38 15.69 2.94
C VAL A 11 -8.20 15.39 2.02
N ILE A 12 -7.28 14.55 2.48
CA ILE A 12 -6.17 14.06 1.68
C ILE A 12 -6.59 12.74 1.04
N CYS A 13 -6.69 12.71 -0.29
CA CYS A 13 -7.01 11.49 -1.02
C CYS A 13 -5.76 10.61 -1.17
N ILE A 14 -5.46 9.81 -0.13
CA ILE A 14 -4.28 8.93 -0.10
C ILE A 14 -4.28 7.93 -1.29
N TYR A 15 -5.45 7.47 -1.72
CA TYR A 15 -5.60 6.58 -2.87
C TYR A 15 -5.05 7.20 -4.17
N ALA A 16 -5.40 8.47 -4.42
CA ALA A 16 -4.91 9.21 -5.58
C ALA A 16 -3.43 9.55 -5.40
N LEU A 17 -3.02 10.01 -4.22
CA LEU A 17 -1.63 10.33 -3.90
C LEU A 17 -0.66 9.18 -4.25
N GLY A 18 -1.04 7.94 -3.95
CA GLY A 18 -0.26 6.74 -4.27
C GLY A 18 -0.20 6.36 -5.76
N ARG A 19 -0.91 7.07 -6.64
CA ARG A 19 -1.01 6.81 -8.09
C ARG A 19 -0.68 8.03 -8.96
N MET A 20 -0.32 9.15 -8.33
CA MET A 20 0.04 10.37 -9.04
C MET A 20 1.38 10.21 -9.75
N ARG A 21 1.38 10.27 -11.09
CA ARG A 21 2.61 10.21 -11.90
C ARG A 21 3.59 11.33 -11.57
N SER A 22 3.10 12.52 -11.21
CA SER A 22 3.95 13.64 -10.77
C SER A 22 4.74 13.35 -9.48
N ILE A 23 4.34 12.35 -8.70
CA ILE A 23 5.03 11.95 -7.45
C ILE A 23 5.83 10.67 -7.65
N TRP A 24 5.28 9.72 -8.42
CA TRP A 24 5.82 8.36 -8.54
C TRP A 24 6.42 8.03 -9.90
N GLY A 25 6.38 8.93 -10.88
CA GLY A 25 6.83 8.69 -12.24
C GLY A 25 5.78 8.00 -13.12
N GLU A 26 6.13 7.70 -14.37
CA GLU A 26 5.20 7.07 -15.31
C GLU A 26 4.77 5.66 -14.88
N ASP A 27 5.62 4.97 -14.12
CA ASP A 27 5.37 3.64 -13.53
C ASP A 27 4.55 3.70 -12.22
N ALA A 28 3.83 4.81 -11.95
CA ALA A 28 3.02 5.00 -10.74
C ALA A 28 1.92 3.95 -10.52
N LEU A 29 1.50 3.27 -11.60
CA LEU A 29 0.48 2.23 -11.55
C LEU A 29 1.06 0.82 -11.45
N ASP A 30 2.38 0.67 -11.58
CA ASP A 30 3.05 -0.62 -11.60
C ASP A 30 3.37 -1.09 -10.18
N PHE A 31 3.21 -2.40 -9.95
CA PHE A 31 3.71 -3.03 -8.74
C PHE A 31 5.22 -3.24 -8.85
N LYS A 32 6.00 -2.32 -8.27
CA LYS A 32 7.47 -2.30 -8.38
C LYS A 32 8.14 -2.19 -7.00
N PRO A 33 8.37 -3.32 -6.30
CA PRO A 33 9.06 -3.35 -5.01
C PRO A 33 10.45 -2.72 -5.03
N GLU A 34 11.14 -2.80 -6.16
CA GLU A 34 12.50 -2.28 -6.37
C GLU A 34 12.56 -0.75 -6.21
N ARG A 35 11.42 -0.05 -6.30
CA ARG A 35 11.31 1.39 -6.03
C ARG A 35 11.84 1.79 -4.65
N TRP A 36 11.80 0.87 -3.69
CA TRP A 36 12.17 1.07 -2.30
C TRP A 36 13.61 0.67 -2.00
N ILE A 37 14.39 0.27 -3.01
CA ILE A 37 15.75 -0.24 -2.88
C ILE A 37 16.68 0.69 -3.66
N SER A 38 17.80 1.10 -3.08
CA SER A 38 18.84 1.88 -3.76
C SER A 38 19.66 0.99 -4.70
N ASP A 39 20.46 1.62 -5.56
CA ASP A 39 21.39 0.89 -6.45
C ASP A 39 22.45 0.10 -5.65
N SER A 40 22.72 0.48 -4.40
CA SER A 40 23.58 -0.25 -3.46
C SER A 40 22.90 -1.43 -2.76
N GLY A 41 21.59 -1.62 -2.95
CA GLY A 41 20.80 -2.66 -2.28
C GLY A 41 20.22 -2.25 -0.92
N ASP A 42 20.44 -1.02 -0.47
CA ASP A 42 19.91 -0.50 0.79
C ASP A 42 18.45 -0.06 0.66
N LEU A 43 17.74 0.01 1.79
CA LEU A 43 16.39 0.56 1.81
C LEU A 43 16.41 2.07 1.56
N ARG A 44 15.72 2.51 0.51
CA ARG A 44 15.54 3.93 0.22
C ARG A 44 14.61 4.56 1.25
N HIS A 45 15.07 5.63 1.89
CA HIS A 45 14.19 6.45 2.72
C HIS A 45 13.18 7.21 1.86
N GLU A 46 11.90 7.10 2.19
CA GLU A 46 10.83 7.92 1.59
C GLU A 46 10.10 8.70 2.69
N PRO A 47 9.98 10.03 2.56
CA PRO A 47 9.27 10.82 3.56
C PRO A 47 7.81 10.38 3.72
N SER A 48 7.33 10.33 4.96
CA SER A 48 5.98 9.83 5.25
C SER A 48 4.85 10.70 4.66
N TYR A 49 5.12 11.99 4.37
CA TYR A 49 4.15 12.84 3.69
C TYR A 49 4.05 12.53 2.18
N LYS A 50 5.08 11.93 1.58
CA LYS A 50 5.05 11.44 0.19
C LYS A 50 4.44 10.04 0.12
N PHE A 51 4.77 9.17 1.09
CA PHE A 51 4.16 7.84 1.23
C PHE A 51 3.30 7.71 2.50
N MET A 52 2.06 8.18 2.41
CA MET A 52 1.15 8.35 3.55
C MET A 52 0.41 7.07 3.99
N ALA A 53 1.00 5.87 3.79
CA ALA A 53 0.36 4.60 4.14
C ALA A 53 0.03 4.46 5.64
N PHE A 54 0.78 5.15 6.49
CA PHE A 54 0.56 5.19 7.95
C PHE A 54 0.35 6.63 8.45
N ASN A 55 -0.14 7.54 7.61
CA ASN A 55 -0.17 8.99 7.88
C ASN A 55 1.23 9.57 8.16
N ALA A 56 1.28 10.83 8.58
CA ALA A 56 2.51 11.54 8.89
C ALA A 56 2.31 12.49 10.09
N GLY A 57 3.43 12.91 10.70
CA GLY A 57 3.43 13.89 11.79
C GLY A 57 2.88 13.33 13.12
N PRO A 58 2.43 14.20 14.04
CA PRO A 58 1.96 13.81 15.38
C PRO A 58 0.75 12.89 15.41
N ARG A 59 0.06 12.73 14.28
CA ARG A 59 -1.11 11.84 14.10
C ARG A 59 -0.81 10.65 13.19
N ALA A 60 0.48 10.32 13.04
CA ALA A 60 0.89 9.07 12.41
C ALA A 60 0.26 7.86 13.12
N CYS A 61 0.04 6.78 12.37
CA CYS A 61 -0.60 5.58 12.90
C CYS A 61 0.25 4.96 14.01
N LEU A 62 -0.30 4.91 15.23
CA LEU A 62 0.33 4.30 16.40
C LEU A 62 0.64 2.82 16.18
N GLY A 63 -0.19 2.13 15.38
CA GLY A 63 -0.04 0.70 15.06
C GLY A 63 0.98 0.39 13.96
N LYS A 64 1.70 1.38 13.39
CA LYS A 64 2.62 1.18 12.25
C LYS A 64 3.60 0.03 12.48
N HIS A 65 4.27 0.01 13.63
CA HIS A 65 5.29 -1.00 13.92
C HIS A 65 4.71 -2.40 14.09
N VAL A 66 3.57 -2.52 14.79
CA VAL A 66 2.86 -3.79 14.98
C VAL A 66 2.36 -4.33 13.64
N ALA A 67 1.73 -3.49 12.81
CA ALA A 67 1.23 -3.89 11.50
C ALA A 67 2.36 -4.37 10.58
N LEU A 68 3.48 -3.65 10.52
CA LEU A 68 4.63 -4.05 9.71
C LEU A 68 5.25 -5.37 10.19
N MET A 69 5.30 -5.59 11.51
CA MET A 69 5.77 -6.86 12.08
C MET A 69 4.86 -8.02 11.65
N GLN A 70 3.55 -7.88 11.82
CA GLN A 70 2.57 -8.91 11.46
C GLN A 70 2.59 -9.21 9.96
N ILE A 71 2.65 -8.19 9.11
CA ILE A 71 2.73 -8.35 7.64
C ILE A 71 3.97 -9.18 7.28
N LYS A 72 5.13 -8.88 7.88
CA LYS A 72 6.37 -9.63 7.62
C LYS A 72 6.26 -11.09 8.03
N ILE A 73 5.74 -11.36 9.23
CA ILE A 73 5.56 -12.73 9.74
C ILE A 73 4.65 -13.53 8.79
N VAL A 74 3.49 -12.97 8.44
CA VAL A 74 2.52 -13.64 7.55
C VAL A 74 3.09 -13.82 6.15
N ALA A 75 3.80 -12.82 5.61
CA ALA A 75 4.42 -12.91 4.29
C ALA A 75 5.50 -14.00 4.23
N VAL A 76 6.37 -14.10 5.24
CA VAL A 76 7.40 -15.15 5.32
C VAL A 76 6.76 -16.53 5.36
N GLU A 77 5.76 -16.72 6.22
CA GLU A 77 5.03 -18.00 6.34
C GLU A 77 4.35 -18.40 5.02
N ILE A 78 3.71 -17.45 4.34
CA ILE A 78 3.08 -17.66 3.04
C ILE A 78 4.13 -18.04 1.99
N ILE A 79 5.16 -17.22 1.81
CA ILE A 79 6.16 -17.38 0.74
C ILE A 79 6.94 -18.68 0.90
N GLN A 80 7.27 -19.09 2.13
CA GLN A 80 8.06 -20.29 2.37
C GLN A 80 7.25 -21.58 2.21
N LYS A 81 5.96 -21.58 2.55
CA LYS A 81 5.19 -22.83 2.71
C LYS A 81 4.12 -23.03 1.65
N TYR A 82 3.75 -22.01 0.89
CA TYR A 82 2.61 -22.06 -0.01
C TYR A 82 2.88 -21.35 -1.34
N ASP A 83 2.25 -21.87 -2.39
CA ASP A 83 2.09 -21.23 -3.69
C ASP A 83 0.65 -20.80 -3.89
N PHE A 84 0.47 -19.61 -4.46
CA PHE A 84 -0.81 -18.99 -4.72
C PHE A 84 -0.98 -18.76 -6.21
N GLU A 85 -2.06 -19.29 -6.78
CA GLU A 85 -2.45 -19.02 -8.16
C GLU A 85 -3.78 -18.24 -8.16
N VAL A 86 -3.77 -17.04 -8.72
CA VAL A 86 -4.99 -16.21 -8.84
C VAL A 86 -5.90 -16.81 -9.89
N THR A 87 -7.15 -17.08 -9.52
CA THR A 87 -8.11 -17.66 -10.47
C THR A 87 -8.53 -16.65 -11.53
N LYS A 88 -8.74 -17.10 -12.77
CA LYS A 88 -9.14 -16.22 -13.88
C LYS A 88 -10.60 -15.77 -13.71
N GLY A 89 -10.87 -14.50 -14.01
CA GLY A 89 -12.23 -13.95 -14.09
C GLY A 89 -12.63 -13.03 -12.93
N ASP A 90 -11.77 -12.85 -11.92
CA ASP A 90 -12.06 -11.95 -10.80
C ASP A 90 -12.12 -10.49 -11.26
N LYS A 91 -13.25 -9.83 -10.95
CA LYS A 91 -13.43 -8.40 -11.18
C LYS A 91 -12.79 -7.61 -10.04
N ILE A 92 -11.61 -7.06 -10.28
CA ILE A 92 -10.92 -6.19 -9.31
C ILE A 92 -11.65 -4.85 -9.23
N LYS A 93 -12.45 -4.65 -8.19
CA LYS A 93 -13.17 -3.40 -7.92
C LYS A 93 -13.10 -3.02 -6.45
N PRO A 94 -12.74 -1.78 -6.09
CA PRO A 94 -12.77 -1.32 -4.71
C PRO A 94 -14.21 -1.07 -4.24
N VAL A 95 -14.46 -1.27 -2.95
CA VAL A 95 -15.66 -0.76 -2.27
C VAL A 95 -15.39 0.69 -1.85
N PRO A 96 -16.33 1.63 -2.07
CA PRO A 96 -16.28 2.95 -1.45
C PRO A 96 -16.42 2.82 0.07
N SER A 97 -15.30 2.76 0.79
CA SER A 97 -15.25 2.61 2.25
C SER A 97 -13.99 3.28 2.83
N VAL A 98 -14.02 3.54 4.14
CA VAL A 98 -12.88 4.12 4.88
C VAL A 98 -11.63 3.25 4.76
N ILE A 99 -11.81 1.93 4.80
CA ILE A 99 -10.76 0.95 4.52
C ILE A 99 -10.92 0.48 3.09
N LEU A 100 -9.86 0.56 2.28
CA LEU A 100 -9.88 0.07 0.91
C LEU A 100 -9.98 -1.47 0.91
N ARG A 101 -11.04 -2.01 0.32
CA ARG A 101 -11.27 -3.46 0.22
C ARG A 101 -11.78 -3.87 -1.15
N MET A 102 -11.50 -5.09 -1.56
CA MET A 102 -12.01 -5.67 -2.81
C MET A 102 -13.49 -6.02 -2.66
N LYS A 103 -14.33 -5.53 -3.59
CA LYS A 103 -15.78 -5.79 -3.59
C LYS A 103 -16.12 -7.27 -3.74
N HIS A 104 -15.29 -8.01 -4.47
CA HIS A 104 -15.56 -9.40 -4.85
C HIS A 104 -14.57 -10.38 -4.18
N GLY A 105 -13.75 -9.93 -3.23
CA GLY A 105 -12.65 -10.73 -2.69
C GLY A 105 -11.54 -10.98 -3.72
N LEU A 106 -10.65 -11.91 -3.40
CA LEU A 106 -9.62 -12.43 -4.30
C LEU A 106 -9.66 -13.96 -4.21
N SER A 107 -10.09 -14.60 -5.29
CA SER A 107 -10.18 -16.05 -5.38
C SER A 107 -8.82 -16.62 -5.81
N VAL A 108 -8.25 -17.48 -4.97
CA VAL A 108 -6.93 -18.06 -5.15
C VAL A 108 -6.97 -19.57 -4.93
N LYS A 109 -6.20 -20.30 -5.74
CA LYS A 109 -5.82 -21.68 -5.44
C LYS A 109 -4.55 -21.66 -4.61
N VAL A 110 -4.56 -22.36 -3.48
CA VAL A 110 -3.42 -22.46 -2.57
C VAL A 110 -2.88 -23.89 -2.62
N THR A 111 -1.58 -24.03 -2.86
CA THR A 111 -0.89 -25.33 -2.84
C THR A 111 0.24 -25.27 -1.82
N LYS A 112 0.43 -26.32 -1.03
CA LYS A 112 1.56 -26.40 -0.09
C LYS A 112 2.83 -26.75 -0.87
N LYS A 113 3.92 -26.03 -0.61
CA LYS A 113 5.26 -26.33 -1.14
C LYS A 113 5.74 -27.65 -0.54
N ILE A 114 6.26 -28.53 -1.39
CA ILE A 114 6.90 -29.79 -0.99
C ILE A 114 8.35 -29.51 -0.61
#